data_AF-A0A7V1V1A5-F1
#
_entry.id   AF-A0A7V1V1A5-F1
#
_cell.length_a   1.000
_cell.length_b   1.000
_cell.length_c   1.000
_cell.angle_alpha   90.00
_cell.angle_beta   90.00
_cell.angle_gamma   90.00
#
_symmetry.space_group_name_H-M   'P 1'
#
loop_
_entity.id
_entity.type
_entity.pdbx_description
1 polymer ?
#
loop_
_entity_poly.entity_id
_entity_poly.type
_entity_poly.pdbx_seq_one_letter_code
_entity_poly.pdbx_strand_id
1 'polypeptide(L)'
;MNRLLPIALGLAVIVGTAMMLSPPPVTAIPLFAKEHKLACFECHIGFPRLNEFGMAFKQRGYRLAGQKGELLWERPGIPLSGAMLARYRNRLVDDPVTRERDKDDSQSVFQLEDVEVFSGGTLAPGVSYLLIVASEAAGPFGLEQAHVQFNDLLSAARLNLKVGKYWNESSISRPRAG
;
A
#
# COMPACT_ATOMS: atom_id res chain seq x y z
N MET A 1 9.58 56.57 6.01
CA MET A 1 8.83 55.47 5.35
C MET A 1 9.83 54.62 4.57
N ASN A 2 10.14 53.41 5.05
CA ASN A 2 11.26 52.59 4.56
C ASN A 2 11.01 52.06 3.14
N ARG A 3 11.65 52.66 2.13
CA ARG A 3 11.57 52.23 0.71
C ARG A 3 12.11 50.82 0.46
N LEU A 4 12.79 50.23 1.45
CA LEU A 4 13.33 48.86 1.39
C LEU A 4 12.24 47.78 1.53
N LEU A 5 11.14 48.07 2.22
CA LEU A 5 10.05 47.12 2.43
C LEU A 5 9.31 46.70 1.14
N PRO A 6 8.89 47.62 0.25
CA PRO A 6 8.23 47.23 -1.00
C PRO A 6 9.18 46.53 -1.98
N ILE A 7 10.49 46.85 -1.95
CA ILE A 7 11.50 46.20 -2.79
C ILE A 7 11.69 44.74 -2.35
N ALA A 8 11.81 44.49 -1.04
CA ALA A 8 11.92 43.14 -0.49
C ALA A 8 10.67 42.30 -0.80
N LEU A 9 9.47 42.89 -0.71
CA LEU A 9 8.22 42.21 -1.04
C LEU A 9 8.14 41.84 -2.54
N GLY A 10 8.53 42.77 -3.43
CA GLY A 10 8.58 42.51 -4.86
C GLY A 10 9.57 41.41 -5.23
N LEU A 11 10.75 41.41 -4.59
CA LEU A 11 11.77 40.38 -4.82
C LEU A 11 11.32 39.00 -4.34
N ALA A 12 10.63 38.93 -3.19
CA ALA A 12 10.05 37.69 -2.68
C ALA A 12 8.97 37.12 -3.61
N VAL A 13 8.12 37.97 -4.20
CA VAL A 13 7.11 37.56 -5.19
C VAL A 13 7.76 37.03 -6.45
N ILE A 14 8.80 37.71 -6.97
CA ILE A 14 9.52 37.28 -8.18
C ILE A 14 10.19 35.92 -7.95
N VAL A 15 10.88 35.74 -6.82
CA VAL A 15 11.54 34.47 -6.48
C VAL A 15 10.51 33.36 -6.30
N GLY A 16 9.42 33.62 -5.57
CA GLY A 16 8.34 32.63 -5.39
C GLY A 16 7.70 32.21 -6.71
N THR A 17 7.50 33.16 -7.63
CA THR A 17 6.94 32.87 -8.95
C THR A 17 7.92 32.06 -9.80
N ALA A 18 9.21 32.42 -9.81
CA ALA A 18 10.23 31.68 -10.54
C ALA A 18 10.37 30.22 -10.06
N MET A 19 10.23 29.97 -8.76
CA MET A 19 10.22 28.61 -8.20
C MET A 19 9.01 27.78 -8.65
N MET A 20 7.86 28.41 -8.91
CA MET A 20 6.66 27.71 -9.42
C MET A 20 6.78 27.35 -10.91
N LEU A 21 7.56 28.11 -11.69
CA LEU A 21 7.74 27.88 -13.14
C LEU A 21 8.72 26.74 -13.45
N SER A 22 9.48 26.26 -12.47
CA SER A 22 10.44 25.16 -12.65
C SER A 22 10.30 24.16 -11.49
N PRO A 23 9.21 23.38 -11.43
CA PRO A 23 9.12 22.31 -10.46
C PRO A 23 10.28 21.33 -10.72
N PRO A 24 11.01 20.89 -9.68
CA PRO A 24 12.02 19.86 -9.86
C PRO A 24 11.37 18.62 -10.48
N PRO A 25 12.10 17.83 -11.28
CA PRO A 25 11.59 16.58 -11.80
C PRO A 25 11.17 15.69 -10.63
N VAL A 26 9.85 15.58 -10.40
CA VAL A 26 9.29 14.66 -9.42
C VAL A 26 9.29 13.28 -10.06
N THR A 27 10.26 12.46 -9.68
CA THR A 27 10.20 11.03 -9.93
C THR A 27 9.02 10.47 -9.15
N ALA A 28 8.01 9.98 -9.85
CA ALA A 28 6.92 9.26 -9.22
C ALA A 28 7.49 8.08 -8.43
N ILE A 29 7.11 7.95 -7.16
CA ILE A 29 7.33 6.70 -6.42
C ILE A 29 6.72 5.59 -7.29
N PRO A 30 7.48 4.52 -7.61
CA PRO A 30 6.98 3.40 -8.38
C PRO A 30 5.96 2.64 -7.53
N LEU A 31 4.74 3.19 -7.44
CA LEU A 31 3.62 2.53 -6.81
C LEU A 31 3.21 1.37 -7.71
N PHE A 32 2.95 0.23 -7.09
CA PHE A 32 2.60 -1.01 -7.78
C PHE A 32 1.51 -0.86 -8.87
N ALA A 33 0.45 -0.09 -8.60
CA ALA A 33 -0.61 0.18 -9.59
C ALA A 33 -0.17 1.13 -10.72
N LYS A 34 0.76 2.04 -10.42
CA LYS A 34 1.27 3.04 -11.37
C LYS A 34 2.20 2.43 -12.41
N GLU A 35 2.92 1.35 -12.07
CA GLU A 35 3.72 0.57 -13.02
C GLU A 35 2.87 0.11 -14.22
N HIS A 36 1.65 -0.37 -13.95
CA HIS A 36 0.75 -0.86 -14.98
C HIS A 36 -0.19 0.20 -15.55
N LYS A 37 -0.08 1.46 -15.09
CA LYS A 37 -0.96 2.58 -15.48
C LYS A 37 -2.45 2.27 -15.28
N LEU A 38 -2.79 1.50 -14.24
CA LEU A 38 -4.16 1.14 -13.89
C LEU A 38 -4.65 1.96 -12.70
N ALA A 39 -5.95 2.28 -12.71
CA ALA A 39 -6.59 2.90 -11.56
C ALA A 39 -6.86 1.86 -10.45
N CYS A 40 -6.95 2.29 -9.19
CA CYS A 40 -7.10 1.36 -8.06
C CYS A 40 -8.36 0.47 -8.16
N PHE A 41 -9.46 1.01 -8.69
CA PHE A 41 -10.72 0.28 -8.84
C PHE A 41 -10.67 -0.81 -9.92
N GLU A 42 -9.69 -0.76 -10.82
CA GLU A 42 -9.46 -1.83 -11.80
C GLU A 42 -9.06 -3.14 -11.11
N CYS A 43 -8.38 -3.05 -9.96
CA CYS A 43 -7.97 -4.22 -9.17
C CYS A 43 -8.83 -4.48 -7.93
N HIS A 44 -9.51 -3.46 -7.39
CA HIS A 44 -10.19 -3.54 -6.10
C HIS A 44 -11.69 -3.22 -6.18
N ILE A 45 -12.51 -4.02 -5.52
CA ILE A 45 -13.94 -3.70 -5.25
C ILE A 45 -14.13 -2.88 -3.96
N GLY A 46 -13.08 -2.76 -3.16
CA GLY A 46 -13.00 -2.00 -1.91
C GLY A 46 -11.71 -2.37 -1.21
N PHE A 47 -11.03 -1.42 -0.58
CA PHE A 47 -9.76 -1.72 0.09
C PHE A 47 -9.99 -2.72 1.26
N PRO A 48 -9.22 -3.82 1.39
CA PRO A 48 -8.13 -4.35 0.54
C PRO A 48 -8.56 -5.49 -0.42
N ARG A 49 -9.86 -5.72 -0.59
CA ARG A 49 -10.43 -6.83 -1.37
C ARG A 49 -10.22 -6.65 -2.88
N LEU A 50 -9.61 -7.65 -3.50
CA LEU A 50 -9.42 -7.69 -4.95
C LEU A 50 -10.73 -8.09 -5.67
N ASN A 51 -10.91 -7.55 -6.86
CA ASN A 51 -11.92 -8.03 -7.83
C ASN A 51 -11.34 -9.19 -8.66
N GLU A 52 -12.12 -9.72 -9.60
CA GLU A 52 -11.68 -10.83 -10.47
C GLU A 52 -10.41 -10.49 -11.27
N PHE A 53 -10.31 -9.26 -11.78
CA PHE A 53 -9.13 -8.80 -12.51
C PHE A 53 -7.89 -8.78 -11.60
N GLY A 54 -8.01 -8.19 -10.41
CA GLY A 54 -6.93 -8.10 -9.42
C GLY A 54 -6.48 -9.48 -8.93
N MET A 55 -7.42 -10.41 -8.73
CA MET A 55 -7.10 -11.80 -8.41
C MET A 55 -6.35 -12.50 -9.54
N ALA A 56 -6.80 -12.36 -10.78
CA ALA A 56 -6.12 -12.93 -11.93
C ALA A 56 -4.72 -12.31 -12.15
N PHE A 57 -4.57 -11.01 -11.89
CA PHE A 57 -3.28 -10.31 -11.94
C PHE A 57 -2.31 -10.83 -10.87
N LYS A 58 -2.77 -10.98 -9.62
CA LYS A 58 -1.99 -11.60 -8.53
C LYS A 58 -1.59 -13.03 -8.87
N GLN A 59 -2.52 -13.85 -9.38
CA GLN A 59 -2.26 -15.24 -9.75
C GLN A 59 -1.26 -15.39 -10.90
N ARG A 60 -1.22 -14.44 -11.84
CA ARG A 60 -0.21 -14.38 -12.92
C ARG A 60 1.17 -13.91 -12.44
N GLY A 61 1.35 -13.66 -11.14
CA GLY A 61 2.61 -13.17 -10.59
C GLY A 61 2.82 -11.68 -10.89
N TYR A 62 1.77 -10.88 -10.78
CA TYR A 62 1.82 -9.42 -10.96
C TYR A 62 2.17 -9.00 -12.40
N ARG A 63 1.55 -9.69 -13.36
CA ARG A 63 1.71 -9.45 -14.80
C ARG A 63 0.35 -9.31 -15.46
N LEU A 64 0.26 -8.42 -16.44
CA LEU A 64 -0.90 -8.36 -17.33
C LEU A 64 -0.91 -9.58 -18.26
N ALA A 65 -2.09 -9.92 -18.77
CA ALA A 65 -2.23 -11.04 -19.70
C ALA A 65 -1.31 -10.85 -20.92
N GLY A 66 -0.55 -11.90 -21.26
CA GLY A 66 0.40 -11.88 -22.38
C GLY A 66 1.79 -11.31 -22.05
N GLN A 67 2.02 -10.73 -20.88
CA GLN A 67 3.34 -10.26 -20.47
C GLN A 67 4.19 -11.38 -19.90
N LYS A 68 5.46 -11.49 -20.30
CA LYS A 68 6.41 -12.45 -19.71
C LYS A 68 7.06 -11.96 -18.42
N GLY A 69 7.03 -10.64 -18.17
CA GLY A 69 7.80 -9.99 -17.12
C GLY A 69 9.15 -9.48 -17.64
N GLU A 70 9.78 -8.63 -16.84
CA GLU A 70 11.06 -7.97 -17.12
C GLU A 70 12.01 -8.21 -15.95
N LEU A 71 13.31 -8.12 -16.19
CA LEU A 71 14.29 -8.24 -15.11
C LEU A 71 14.15 -7.06 -14.15
N LEU A 72 14.25 -7.31 -12.84
CA LEU A 72 14.02 -6.29 -11.82
C LEU A 72 14.94 -5.06 -11.98
N TRP A 73 16.19 -5.28 -12.40
CA TRP A 73 17.19 -4.23 -12.61
C TRP A 73 17.05 -3.46 -13.94
N GLU A 74 16.24 -3.95 -14.87
CA GLU A 74 15.92 -3.23 -16.12
C GLU A 74 14.77 -2.24 -15.93
N ARG A 75 14.12 -2.28 -14.76
CA ARG A 75 12.98 -1.43 -14.42
C ARG A 75 13.43 -0.09 -13.85
N PRO A 76 12.62 0.97 -14.01
CA PRO A 76 12.91 2.29 -13.44
C PRO A 76 12.90 2.32 -11.90
N GLY A 77 12.48 1.25 -11.23
CA GLY A 77 12.54 1.10 -9.78
C GLY A 77 11.85 -0.16 -9.27
N ILE A 78 11.98 -0.38 -7.96
CA ILE A 78 11.30 -1.48 -7.25
C ILE A 78 9.87 -1.03 -6.95
N PRO A 79 8.83 -1.74 -7.42
CA PRO A 79 7.45 -1.37 -7.14
C PRO A 79 7.18 -1.48 -5.64
N LEU A 80 6.99 -0.36 -4.97
CA LEU A 80 6.80 -0.26 -3.52
C LEU A 80 5.48 0.44 -3.23
N SER A 81 4.70 -0.14 -2.35
CA SER A 81 3.43 0.40 -1.88
C SER A 81 3.32 0.21 -0.37
N GLY A 82 2.43 0.97 0.26
CA GLY A 82 2.13 0.80 1.67
C GLY A 82 0.65 1.00 1.94
N ALA A 83 0.20 0.39 3.03
CA ALA A 83 -1.15 0.54 3.55
C ALA A 83 -1.09 0.77 5.06
N MET A 84 -2.03 1.56 5.56
CA MET A 84 -2.24 1.73 7.00
C MET A 84 -3.72 1.59 7.31
N LEU A 85 -4.04 0.84 8.35
CA LEU A 85 -5.39 0.71 8.88
C LEU A 85 -5.39 1.29 10.29
N ALA A 86 -6.20 2.31 10.50
CA ALA A 86 -6.44 2.84 11.83
C ALA A 86 -7.94 2.77 12.14
N ARG A 87 -8.26 2.50 13.40
CA ARG A 87 -9.62 2.35 13.87
C ARG A 87 -9.88 3.33 15.01
N TYR A 88 -10.96 4.09 14.87
CA TYR A 88 -11.49 4.89 15.96
C TYR A 88 -12.52 4.06 16.71
N ARG A 89 -12.29 3.82 18.00
CA ARG A 89 -13.20 3.06 18.88
C ARG A 89 -13.75 4.00 19.93
N ASN A 90 -15.07 4.11 19.97
CA ASN A 90 -15.78 4.84 21.02
C ASN A 90 -16.51 3.82 21.91
N ARG A 91 -16.01 3.62 23.13
CA ARG A 91 -16.65 2.81 24.15
C ARG A 91 -17.37 3.77 25.09
N LEU A 92 -18.69 3.64 25.11
CA LEU A 92 -19.56 4.44 25.94
C LEU A 92 -20.16 3.50 26.99
N VAL A 93 -19.88 3.76 28.26
CA VAL A 93 -20.37 2.97 29.39
C VAL A 93 -21.32 3.84 30.21
N ASP A 94 -22.53 3.33 30.47
CA ASP A 94 -23.52 3.99 31.34
C ASP A 94 -23.53 3.23 32.66
N ASP A 95 -23.65 3.96 33.76
CA ASP A 95 -23.83 3.37 35.09
C ASP A 95 -25.14 2.55 35.10
N PRO A 96 -25.10 1.26 35.49
CA PRO A 96 -26.27 0.39 35.43
C PRO A 96 -27.39 0.78 36.42
N VAL A 97 -27.08 1.60 37.43
CA VAL A 97 -28.01 2.08 38.46
C VAL A 97 -28.51 3.47 38.14
N THR A 98 -27.61 4.43 37.90
CA THR A 98 -27.96 5.85 37.69
C THR A 98 -28.36 6.17 36.26
N ARG A 99 -28.00 5.31 35.29
CA ARG A 99 -28.12 5.52 33.83
C ARG A 99 -27.40 6.76 33.32
N GLU A 100 -26.53 7.37 34.13
CA GLU A 100 -25.67 8.46 33.70
C GLU A 100 -24.44 7.89 32.98
N ARG A 101 -23.88 8.68 32.04
CA ARG A 101 -22.63 8.33 31.36
C ARG A 101 -21.52 8.25 32.38
N ASP A 102 -20.94 7.07 32.55
CA ASP A 102 -19.71 6.89 33.30
C ASP A 102 -18.55 7.52 32.51
N LYS A 103 -18.02 8.64 32.99
CA LYS A 103 -16.94 9.38 32.33
C LYS A 103 -15.57 8.72 32.52
N ASP A 104 -15.41 7.88 33.53
CA ASP A 104 -14.15 7.22 33.85
C ASP A 104 -13.99 5.93 33.02
N ASP A 105 -15.08 5.20 32.75
CA ASP A 105 -15.06 4.00 31.91
C ASP A 105 -15.42 4.26 30.42
N SER A 106 -16.03 5.42 30.11
CA SER A 106 -16.22 5.83 28.71
C SER A 106 -14.93 6.33 28.09
N GLN A 107 -14.49 5.71 27.00
CA GLN A 107 -13.24 6.03 26.32
C GLN A 107 -13.41 6.14 24.81
N SER A 108 -12.78 7.15 24.22
CA SER A 108 -12.61 7.30 22.78
C SER A 108 -11.14 7.17 22.44
N VAL A 109 -10.78 6.12 21.70
CA VAL A 109 -9.38 5.81 21.39
C VAL A 109 -9.20 5.68 19.88
N PHE A 110 -8.17 6.34 19.37
CA PHE A 110 -7.64 6.09 18.03
C PHE A 110 -6.55 5.03 18.12
N GLN A 111 -6.73 3.91 17.44
CA GLN A 111 -5.79 2.79 17.45
C GLN A 111 -5.28 2.55 16.03
N LEU A 112 -3.96 2.57 15.85
CA LEU A 112 -3.35 2.08 14.63
C LEU A 112 -3.39 0.55 14.68
N GLU A 113 -4.06 -0.09 13.74
CA GLU A 113 -4.21 -1.54 13.72
C GLU A 113 -3.07 -2.19 12.97
N ASP A 114 -2.84 -1.79 11.72
CA ASP A 114 -1.83 -2.38 10.86
C ASP A 114 -1.14 -1.30 10.03
N VAL A 115 0.17 -1.43 9.85
CA VAL A 115 0.96 -0.71 8.85
C VAL A 115 1.73 -1.72 8.04
N GLU A 116 1.45 -1.78 6.75
CA GLU A 116 2.06 -2.69 5.81
C GLU A 116 2.88 -1.91 4.78
N VAL A 117 4.07 -2.41 4.48
CA VAL A 117 4.87 -2.01 3.34
C VAL A 117 5.10 -3.24 2.48
N PHE A 118 4.73 -3.16 1.22
CA PHE A 118 4.79 -4.28 0.31
C PHE A 118 5.39 -3.92 -1.03
N SER A 119 6.14 -4.87 -1.57
CA SER A 119 6.72 -4.83 -2.90
C SER A 119 6.46 -6.14 -3.60
N GLY A 120 5.95 -6.09 -4.83
CA GLY A 120 5.67 -7.28 -5.61
C GLY A 120 5.79 -6.98 -7.09
N GLY A 121 6.21 -7.97 -7.85
CA GLY A 121 6.47 -7.79 -9.27
C GLY A 121 7.25 -8.95 -9.85
N THR A 122 7.97 -8.66 -10.92
CA THR A 122 8.72 -9.63 -11.73
C THR A 122 10.20 -9.50 -11.42
N LEU A 123 10.86 -10.62 -11.07
CA LEU A 123 12.31 -10.70 -10.90
C LEU A 123 13.02 -10.93 -12.23
N ALA A 124 12.42 -11.77 -13.07
CA ALA A 124 12.90 -12.17 -14.38
C ALA A 124 11.71 -12.66 -15.23
N PRO A 125 11.86 -12.81 -16.56
CA PRO A 125 10.82 -13.44 -17.37
C PRO A 125 10.42 -14.81 -16.80
N GLY A 126 9.14 -14.96 -16.45
CA GLY A 126 8.62 -16.18 -15.84
C GLY A 126 8.86 -16.34 -14.32
N VAL A 127 9.48 -15.36 -13.64
CA VAL A 127 9.73 -15.40 -12.19
C VAL A 127 9.25 -14.12 -11.52
N SER A 128 8.40 -14.25 -10.51
CA SER A 128 7.81 -13.14 -9.75
C SER A 128 8.11 -13.24 -8.27
N TYR A 129 7.90 -12.16 -7.53
CA TYR A 129 8.07 -12.11 -6.08
C TYR A 129 6.99 -11.26 -5.41
N LEU A 130 6.82 -11.50 -4.11
CA LEU A 130 6.13 -10.62 -3.18
C LEU A 130 6.91 -10.57 -1.87
N LEU A 131 7.06 -9.37 -1.34
CA LEU A 131 7.56 -9.09 0.00
C LEU A 131 6.56 -8.17 0.69
N ILE A 132 6.11 -8.55 1.89
CA ILE A 132 5.28 -7.73 2.78
C ILE A 132 5.92 -7.74 4.15
N VAL A 133 6.24 -6.55 4.65
CA VAL A 133 6.60 -6.31 6.04
C VAL A 133 5.51 -5.51 6.70
N ALA A 134 5.09 -5.92 7.88
CA ALA A 134 3.95 -5.34 8.57
C ALA A 134 4.26 -5.10 10.05
N SER A 135 3.68 -4.04 10.60
CA SER A 135 3.63 -3.74 12.03
C SER A 135 2.16 -3.78 12.46
N GLU A 136 1.85 -4.62 13.44
CA GLU A 136 0.52 -4.68 14.05
C GLU A 136 0.52 -3.88 15.35
N ALA A 137 -0.54 -3.11 15.61
CA ALA A 137 -0.75 -2.31 16.82
C ALA A 137 0.43 -1.40 17.22
N ALA A 138 1.14 -0.84 16.22
CA ALA A 138 2.37 -0.06 16.40
C ALA A 138 3.53 -0.84 17.06
N GLY A 139 3.51 -2.18 16.97
CA GLY A 139 4.59 -3.05 17.39
C GLY A 139 5.77 -3.10 16.40
N PRO A 140 6.78 -3.97 16.64
CA PRO A 140 7.89 -4.16 15.73
C PRO A 140 7.43 -4.63 14.34
N PHE A 141 8.14 -4.20 13.29
CA PHE A 141 7.90 -4.74 11.95
C PHE A 141 8.35 -6.20 11.86
N GLY A 142 7.46 -7.05 11.35
CA GLY A 142 7.70 -8.45 11.07
C GLY A 142 7.53 -8.78 9.58
N LEU A 143 8.14 -9.88 9.15
CA LEU A 143 7.93 -10.43 7.82
C LEU A 143 6.55 -11.08 7.74
N GLU A 144 5.61 -10.48 7.02
CA GLU A 144 4.27 -11.04 6.87
C GLU A 144 4.23 -12.07 5.74
N GLN A 145 4.68 -11.68 4.55
CA GLN A 145 4.79 -12.56 3.39
C GLN A 145 6.12 -12.35 2.69
N ALA A 146 6.73 -13.43 2.24
CA ALA A 146 7.90 -13.41 1.37
C ALA A 146 7.88 -14.68 0.52
N HIS A 147 7.61 -14.52 -0.77
CA HIS A 147 7.61 -15.65 -1.68
C HIS A 147 8.10 -15.29 -3.07
N VAL A 148 8.61 -16.31 -3.74
CA VAL A 148 8.94 -16.29 -5.17
C VAL A 148 7.96 -17.21 -5.88
N GLN A 149 7.52 -16.81 -7.07
CA GLN A 149 6.60 -17.57 -7.90
C GLN A 149 7.24 -17.83 -9.27
N PHE A 150 7.34 -19.11 -9.64
CA PHE A 150 7.63 -19.56 -11.00
C PHE A 150 6.32 -19.61 -11.77
N ASN A 151 6.23 -18.77 -12.79
CA ASN A 151 5.01 -18.57 -13.55
C ASN A 151 4.96 -19.45 -14.80
N ASP A 152 3.74 -19.77 -15.23
CA ASP A 152 3.46 -20.40 -16.51
C ASP A 152 4.20 -21.74 -16.70
N LEU A 153 4.29 -22.57 -15.64
CA LEU A 153 4.77 -23.96 -15.76
C LEU A 153 3.93 -24.75 -16.77
N LEU A 154 2.64 -24.37 -16.86
CA LEU A 154 1.78 -24.65 -18.00
C LEU A 154 1.32 -23.31 -18.59
N SER A 155 1.09 -23.28 -19.90
CA SER A 155 0.75 -22.06 -20.63
C SER A 155 -0.50 -21.35 -20.07
N ALA A 156 -0.54 -20.02 -20.25
CA ALA A 156 -1.65 -19.17 -19.85
C ALA A 156 -1.96 -19.19 -18.33
N ALA A 157 -0.91 -19.24 -17.49
CA ALA A 157 -0.99 -19.26 -16.03
C ALA A 157 -1.86 -20.39 -15.45
N ARG A 158 -1.99 -21.51 -16.18
CA ARG A 158 -2.73 -22.70 -15.73
C ARG A 158 -2.06 -23.40 -14.56
N LEU A 159 -0.73 -23.30 -14.46
CA LEU A 159 0.04 -23.84 -13.36
C LEU A 159 1.19 -22.91 -13.03
N ASN A 160 1.28 -22.52 -11.77
CA ASN A 160 2.39 -21.76 -11.20
C ASN A 160 2.89 -22.48 -9.95
N LEU A 161 4.16 -22.31 -9.62
CA LEU A 161 4.74 -22.82 -8.38
C LEU A 161 5.19 -21.65 -7.52
N LYS A 162 4.69 -21.60 -6.28
CA LYS A 162 5.03 -20.56 -5.31
C LYS A 162 5.84 -21.19 -4.17
N VAL A 163 6.93 -20.54 -3.78
CA VAL A 163 7.83 -21.02 -2.73
C VAL A 163 8.12 -19.86 -1.77
N GLY A 164 7.92 -20.09 -0.47
CA GLY A 164 8.20 -19.11 0.59
C GLY A 164 7.11 -19.07 1.66
N LYS A 165 7.06 -17.98 2.41
CA LYS A 165 6.02 -17.68 3.40
C LYS A 165 4.89 -16.90 2.72
N TYR A 166 3.71 -17.51 2.62
CA TYR A 166 2.53 -16.87 2.04
C TYR A 166 1.25 -17.46 2.64
N TRP A 167 0.16 -16.72 2.56
CA TRP A 167 -1.15 -17.18 3.02
C TRP A 167 -1.88 -17.98 1.93
N ASN A 168 -2.75 -18.90 2.34
CA ASN A 168 -3.66 -19.57 1.42
C ASN A 168 -4.69 -18.57 0.88
N GLU A 169 -4.92 -18.60 -0.43
CA GLU A 169 -5.87 -17.68 -1.08
C GLU A 169 -7.34 -17.98 -0.75
N SER A 170 -7.61 -19.06 0.01
CA SER A 170 -8.93 -19.44 0.52
C SER A 170 -9.27 -18.88 1.92
N SER A 171 -8.31 -18.30 2.66
CA SER A 171 -8.57 -17.73 3.98
C SER A 171 -8.90 -16.24 3.90
N ILE A 172 -10.16 -15.92 3.62
CA ILE A 172 -10.70 -14.55 3.78
C ILE A 172 -10.88 -14.16 5.27
N SER A 173 -10.60 -15.06 6.21
CA SER A 173 -10.64 -14.76 7.64
C SER A 173 -9.30 -15.08 8.31
N ARG A 174 -8.54 -14.03 8.69
CA ARG A 174 -7.68 -14.13 9.87
C ARG A 174 -8.58 -14.61 11.03
N PRO A 175 -8.26 -15.68 11.78
CA PRO A 175 -8.68 -15.73 13.17
C PRO A 175 -7.92 -14.58 13.83
N ARG A 176 -8.64 -13.51 14.17
CA ARG A 176 -8.06 -12.46 15.01
C ARG A 176 -7.67 -13.16 16.31
N ALA A 177 -6.38 -13.21 16.63
CA ALA A 177 -5.96 -13.59 17.96
C ALA A 177 -6.65 -12.62 18.93
N GLY A 178 -7.46 -13.19 19.82
CA GLY A 178 -8.21 -12.46 20.85
C GLY A 178 -7.29 -11.88 21.91
#